data_AF-A0AAW0L425-F1
#
_entry.id   AF-A0AAW0L425-F1
#
_cell.length_a   1.000
_cell.length_b   1.000
_cell.length_c   1.000
_cell.angle_alpha   90.00
_cell.angle_beta   90.00
_cell.angle_gamma   90.00
#
_symmetry.space_group_name_H-M   'P 1'
#
loop_
_entity.id
_entity.type
_entity.pdbx_description
1 polymer ?
#
loop_
_entity_poly.entity_id
_entity_poly.type
_entity_poly.pdbx_seq_one_letter_code
_entity_poly.pdbx_strand_id
1 'polypeptide(L)' 'MTFFEAYHSLCCALSKMLVPYDFLAGRLVPCSEEDNRFEIDCNGAGVVVIAAVTDTKLSELN' A
#
# COMPACT_ATOMS: atom_id res chain seq x y z
N MET A 1 22.99 3.84 -1.01
CA MET A 1 21.62 3.44 -1.33
C MET A 1 21.03 4.51 -2.22
N THR A 2 20.72 4.17 -3.46
CA THR A 2 20.06 5.09 -4.40
C THR A 2 18.55 5.17 -4.12
N PHE A 3 17.87 6.17 -4.66
CA PHE A 3 16.40 6.28 -4.58
C PHE A 3 15.71 5.03 -5.14
N PHE A 4 16.20 4.53 -6.28
CA PHE A 4 15.67 3.33 -6.92
C PHE A 4 15.89 2.08 -6.04
N GLU A 5 17.06 1.92 -5.44
CA GLU A 5 17.35 0.81 -4.52
C GLU A 5 16.42 0.83 -3.29
N ALA A 6 16.17 2.01 -2.72
CA ALA A 6 15.25 2.17 -1.60
C ALA A 6 13.81 1.81 -2.00
N TYR A 7 13.32 2.32 -3.14
CA TYR A 7 12.00 2.00 -3.69
C TYR A 7 11.84 0.50 -3.96
N HIS A 8 12.83 -0.13 -4.60
CA HIS A 8 12.81 -1.55 -4.90
C HIS A 8 12.79 -2.40 -3.62
N SER A 9 13.61 -2.06 -2.64
CA SER A 9 13.65 -2.75 -1.34
C SER A 9 12.30 -2.69 -0.63
N LEU A 10 11.67 -1.51 -0.62
CA LEU A 10 10.32 -1.31 -0.05
C LEU A 10 9.28 -2.18 -0.77
N CYS A 11 9.24 -2.17 -2.11
CA CYS A 11 8.29 -2.97 -2.87
C CYS A 11 8.49 -4.48 -2.60
N CYS A 12 9.73 -4.95 -2.57
CA CYS A 12 10.05 -6.34 -2.27
C CYS A 12 9.62 -6.77 -0.87
N ALA A 13 9.81 -5.91 0.14
CA ALA A 13 9.36 -6.18 1.49
C ALA A 13 7.82 -6.19 1.58
N LEU A 14 7.16 -5.20 0.96
CA LEU A 14 5.71 -5.08 0.94
C LEU A 14 5.07 -6.30 0.27
N SER A 15 5.59 -6.76 -0.88
CA SER A 15 5.07 -7.96 -1.55
C SER A 15 5.12 -9.22 -0.69
N LYS A 16 6.15 -9.38 0.15
CA LYS A 16 6.25 -10.51 1.09
C LYS A 16 5.26 -10.37 2.23
N MET A 17 5.07 -9.15 2.73
CA MET A 17 4.13 -8.86 3.82
C MET A 17 2.67 -9.06 3.38
N LEU A 18 2.34 -8.74 2.12
CA LEU A 18 1.00 -8.92 1.58
C LEU A 18 0.59 -10.39 1.42
N VAL A 19 1.48 -11.37 1.62
CA VAL A 19 1.09 -12.79 1.63
C VAL A 19 0.28 -13.13 2.90
N PRO A 20 0.78 -12.91 4.13
CA PRO A 20 -0.02 -13.10 5.34
C PRO A 20 -1.07 -11.99 5.59
N TYR A 21 -0.96 -10.85 4.90
CA TYR A 21 -1.90 -9.72 5.01
C TYR A 21 -2.54 -9.39 3.65
N ASP A 22 -3.03 -10.41 2.96
CA ASP A 22 -3.58 -10.31 1.60
C ASP A 22 -4.77 -9.35 1.48
N PHE A 23 -5.57 -9.22 2.54
CA PHE A 23 -6.71 -8.32 2.61
C PHE A 23 -6.34 -6.86 2.36
N LEU A 24 -5.10 -6.45 2.67
CA LEU A 24 -4.60 -5.10 2.37
C LEU A 24 -4.40 -4.87 0.86
N ALA A 25 -4.23 -5.94 0.09
CA ALA A 25 -4.19 -5.90 -1.37
C ALA A 25 -5.58 -6.06 -2.02
N GLY A 26 -6.65 -6.13 -1.23
CA GLY A 26 -8.03 -6.22 -1.68
C GLY A 26 -8.68 -4.86 -1.96
N ARG A 27 -10.01 -4.81 -1.94
CA ARG A 27 -10.81 -3.57 -2.04
C ARG A 27 -11.88 -3.54 -0.96
N LEU A 28 -12.10 -2.36 -0.38
CA LEU A 28 -13.23 -2.14 0.50
C LEU A 28 -14.49 -2.04 -0.37
N VAL A 29 -15.47 -2.90 -0.09
CA VAL A 29 -16.74 -2.96 -0.83
C VAL A 29 -17.91 -2.88 0.17
N PRO A 30 -19.07 -2.35 -0.23
CA PRO A 30 -20.28 -2.42 0.60
C PRO A 30 -20.61 -3.88 0.95
N CYS A 31 -21.01 -4.12 2.21
CA CYS A 31 -21.49 -5.43 2.64
C CYS A 31 -22.81 -5.73 1.92
N SER A 32 -22.92 -6.93 1.34
CA SER A 32 -24.13 -7.31 0.58
C SER A 32 -25.33 -7.61 1.47
N GLU A 33 -25.09 -7.92 2.75
CA GLU A 33 -26.13 -8.35 3.70
C GLU A 33 -26.53 -7.24 4.70
N GLU A 34 -25.71 -6.19 4.86
CA GLU A 34 -25.95 -5.10 5.83
C GLU A 34 -25.52 -3.73 5.28
N ASP A 35 -26.49 -2.83 5.06
CA ASP A 35 -26.30 -1.51 4.41
C ASP A 35 -25.30 -0.56 5.11
N ASN A 36 -24.90 -0.84 6.36
CA ASN A 36 -24.01 0.01 7.16
C ASN A 36 -22.66 -0.66 7.48
N ARG A 37 -22.31 -1.74 6.77
CA ARG A 37 -21.04 -2.43 6.94
C ARG A 37 -20.26 -2.47 5.64
N PHE A 38 -18.95 -2.57 5.77
CA PHE A 38 -18.06 -2.85 4.66
C PHE A 38 -17.47 -4.25 4.81
N GLU A 39 -17.18 -4.85 3.67
CA GLU A 39 -16.40 -6.06 3.55
C GLU A 39 -15.09 -5.74 2.81
N ILE A 40 -14.09 -6.56 3.03
CA ILE A 40 -12.87 -6.51 2.24
C ILE A 40 -12.95 -7.63 1.21
N ASP A 41 -13.11 -7.25 -0.05
CA ASP A 41 -12.95 -8.16 -1.17
C ASP A 41 -11.45 -8.43 -1.37
N CYS A 42 -10.97 -9.57 -0.87
CA CYS A 42 -9.57 -10.02 -0.98
C CYS A 42 -9.22 -10.50 -2.42
N ASN A 43 -9.51 -9.69 -3.42
CA ASN A 43 -9.35 -10.01 -4.85
C ASN A 43 -7.91 -9.89 -5.39
N GLY A 44 -6.93 -9.58 -4.53
CA GLY A 44 -5.52 -9.45 -4.94
C GLY A 44 -5.26 -8.32 -5.93
N ALA A 45 -6.12 -7.29 -6.00
CA ALA A 45 -5.95 -6.15 -6.90
C ALA A 45 -4.71 -5.29 -6.60
N GLY A 46 -3.98 -5.58 -5.52
CA GLY A 46 -2.69 -5.00 -5.20
C GLY A 46 -2.80 -3.66 -4.46
N VAL A 47 -1.65 -3.21 -3.96
CA VAL A 47 -1.45 -1.91 -3.31
C VAL A 47 -0.73 -0.98 -4.27
N VAL A 48 -1.17 0.28 -4.34
CA VAL A 48 -0.51 1.31 -5.13
C VAL A 48 0.65 1.89 -4.33
N VAL A 49 1.86 1.81 -4.87
CA VAL A 49 3.08 2.39 -4.28
C VAL A 49 3.56 3.53 -5.17
N ILE A 50 3.58 4.75 -4.64
CA ILE A 50 4.04 5.96 -5.34
C ILE A 50 5.33 6.42 -4.68
N ALA A 51 6.34 6.69 -5.50
CA ALA A 51 7.59 7.27 -5.07
C ALA A 51 7.75 8.66 -5.69
N ALA A 52 8.12 9.64 -4.86
CA ALA A 52 8.31 11.03 -5.27
C ALA A 52 9.61 11.58 -4.68
N VAL A 53 10.15 12.60 -5.34
CA VAL A 53 11.34 13.33 -4.89
C VAL A 53 10.97 14.80 -4.80
N THR A 54 11.55 15.49 -3.83
CA THR A 54 11.44 16.94 -3.67
C THR A 54 12.83 17.52 -3.48
N ASP A 55 13.01 18.78 -3.90
CA ASP A 55 14.24 19.54 -3.67
C ASP A 55 14.35 20.07 -2.23
N THR A 56 13.22 20.06 -1.50
CA THR A 56 13.16 20.46 -0.09
C THR A 56 13.83 19.42 0.80
N LYS A 57 14.64 19.87 1.75
CA LYS A 57 15.25 18.97 2.75
C LYS A 57 14.22 18.63 3.82
N LEU A 58 14.32 17.43 4.39
CA LEU A 58 13.47 17.03 5.51
C LEU A 58 13.57 18.00 6.70
N SER A 59 14.75 18.57 6.95
CA SER A 59 14.98 19.57 8.01
C SER A 59 14.23 20.89 7.80
N GLU A 60 13.65 21.11 6.62
CA GLU A 60 12.86 22.30 6.28
C GLU A 60 11.36 22.06 6.51
N LEU A 61 10.94 20.81 6.76
CA LEU A 61 9.58 20.40 7.12
C LEU A 61 9.47 20.33 8.65
N ASN A 62 9.21 21.47 9.29
CA ASN A 62 9.04 21.57 10.74
C ASN A 62 7.78 20.84 11.25
#